data_AF-B3PCY2-F1
#
_entry.id   AF-B3PCY2-F1
#
_cell.length_a   1.000
_cell.length_b   1.000
_cell.length_c   1.000
_cell.angle_alpha   90.00
_cell.angle_beta   90.00
_cell.angle_gamma   90.00
#
_symmetry.space_group_name_H-M   'P 1'
#
loop_
_entity.id
_entity.type
_entity.pdbx_description
1 polymer ?
#
loop_
_entity_poly.entity_id
_entity_poly.type
_entity_poly.pdbx_seq_one_letter_code
_entity_poly.pdbx_strand_id
1 'polypeptide(L)'
;MVPLSDRQDDSYWMRRAIALASQGEALGEVPVGAVIVREGIAIGEGFNQPITSRDPSAHAEIVALRQAAAHLQNYRLPGATLYVTLEPCTMCVGALVHARITRLVYGTAEPKAGAVTSRARLLDADYVNHRVSYEGGLMAAECQHQLSHFFQQRRLQHKQARGAGTTNQGIIAVEQSFDEKQLEDDGLPGIGEFGKNTPLK
;
A
#
# COMPACT_ATOMS: atom_id res chain seq x y z
N MET A 1 -13.87 -20.13 4.09
CA MET A 1 -14.39 -19.28 5.19
C MET A 1 -13.30 -19.29 6.25
N VAL A 2 -12.59 -18.18 6.43
CA VAL A 2 -11.49 -18.05 7.41
C VAL A 2 -12.13 -17.77 8.79
N PRO A 3 -11.70 -18.41 9.89
CA PRO A 3 -12.36 -18.28 11.20
C PRO A 3 -12.34 -16.84 11.74
N LEU A 4 -13.37 -16.46 12.49
CA LEU A 4 -13.54 -15.11 13.06
C LEU A 4 -12.44 -14.69 14.06
N SER A 5 -11.64 -15.63 14.58
CA SER A 5 -10.49 -15.35 15.46
C SER A 5 -9.39 -14.54 14.77
N ASP A 6 -9.29 -14.63 13.44
CA ASP A 6 -8.17 -14.07 12.68
C ASP A 6 -8.29 -12.55 12.47
N ARG A 7 -9.49 -11.97 12.66
CA ARG A 7 -9.72 -10.53 12.44
C ARG A 7 -9.11 -9.64 13.52
N GLN A 8 -8.95 -10.17 14.74
CA GLN A 8 -8.30 -9.44 15.83
C GLN A 8 -6.78 -9.32 15.60
N ASP A 9 -6.19 -10.30 14.90
CA ASP A 9 -4.80 -10.25 14.42
C ASP A 9 -4.66 -9.31 13.20
N ASP A 10 -5.62 -9.29 12.27
CA ASP A 10 -5.54 -8.46 11.07
C ASP A 10 -5.42 -6.96 11.41
N SER A 11 -6.23 -6.47 12.35
CA SER A 11 -6.16 -5.06 12.79
C SER A 11 -4.86 -4.74 13.52
N TYR A 12 -4.31 -5.71 14.27
CA TYR A 12 -2.99 -5.55 14.90
C TYR A 12 -1.89 -5.37 13.85
N TRP A 13 -1.88 -6.22 12.82
CA TRP A 13 -0.90 -6.13 11.74
C TRP A 13 -1.09 -4.89 10.85
N MET A 14 -2.33 -4.47 10.60
CA MET A 14 -2.60 -3.22 9.89
C MET A 14 -2.13 -1.99 10.70
N ARG A 15 -2.31 -1.97 12.03
CA ARG A 15 -1.70 -0.95 12.89
C ARG A 15 -0.18 -0.93 12.78
N ARG A 16 0.46 -2.09 12.68
CA ARG A 16 1.91 -2.18 12.42
C ARG A 16 2.28 -1.58 11.06
N ALA A 17 1.51 -1.87 10.01
CA ALA A 17 1.71 -1.28 8.68
C ALA A 17 1.55 0.26 8.70
N ILE A 18 0.57 0.80 9.43
CA ILE A 18 0.41 2.26 9.61
C ILE A 18 1.60 2.87 10.37
N ALA A 19 2.12 2.19 11.39
CA ALA A 19 3.33 2.64 12.08
C ALA A 19 4.56 2.66 11.16
N LEU A 20 4.69 1.70 10.25
CA LEU A 20 5.73 1.70 9.22
C LEU A 20 5.54 2.83 8.20
N ALA A 21 4.31 3.07 7.75
CA ALA A 21 3.97 4.21 6.87
C ALA A 21 4.41 5.55 7.48
N SER A 22 4.26 5.70 8.80
CA SER A 22 4.70 6.88 9.54
C SER A 22 6.22 7.06 9.55
N GLN A 23 7.01 5.99 9.41
CA GLN A 23 8.46 6.08 9.25
C GLN A 23 8.83 6.66 7.89
N GLY A 24 8.17 6.20 6.82
CA GLY A 24 8.31 6.78 5.48
C GLY A 24 7.93 8.26 5.47
N GLU A 25 6.80 8.61 6.09
CA GLU A 25 6.34 10.01 6.25
C GLU A 25 7.41 10.90 6.90
N ALA A 26 8.03 10.44 7.98
CA ALA A 26 9.08 11.17 8.69
C ALA A 26 10.34 11.40 7.83
N LEU A 27 10.58 10.53 6.86
CA LEU A 27 11.66 10.66 5.86
C LEU A 27 11.23 11.45 4.62
N GLY A 28 9.98 11.89 4.58
CA GLY A 28 9.41 12.64 3.49
C GLY A 28 8.93 11.80 2.31
N GLU A 29 8.83 10.49 2.47
CA GLU A 29 8.28 9.56 1.49
C GLU A 29 6.75 9.53 1.60
N VAL A 30 6.08 9.10 0.52
CA VAL A 30 4.63 8.84 0.55
C VAL A 30 4.34 7.79 1.64
N PRO A 31 3.38 8.03 2.56
CA PRO A 31 3.17 7.20 3.74
C PRO A 31 2.45 5.89 3.39
N VAL A 32 3.22 4.92 2.90
CA VAL A 32 2.76 3.55 2.68
C VAL A 32 3.65 2.61 3.47
N GLY A 33 3.02 1.70 4.22
CA GLY A 33 3.72 0.70 5.02
C GLY A 33 3.12 -0.69 4.79
N ALA A 34 3.95 -1.71 4.94
CA ALA A 34 3.59 -3.10 4.73
C ALA A 34 4.28 -4.03 5.73
N VAL A 35 3.57 -5.07 6.16
CA VAL A 35 4.11 -6.16 6.99
C VAL A 35 3.68 -7.50 6.41
N ILE A 36 4.61 -8.47 6.38
CA ILE A 36 4.38 -9.84 5.97
C ILE A 36 4.45 -10.73 7.20
N VAL A 37 3.38 -11.48 7.41
CA VAL A 37 3.18 -12.32 8.57
C VAL A 37 3.05 -13.77 8.14
N ARG A 38 3.71 -14.66 8.86
CA ARG A 38 3.55 -16.11 8.71
C ARG A 38 3.52 -16.74 10.09
N GLU A 39 2.55 -17.62 10.33
CA GLU A 39 2.42 -18.35 11.61
C GLU A 39 2.36 -17.40 12.82
N GLY A 40 1.69 -16.25 12.67
CA GLY A 40 1.55 -15.23 13.72
C GLY A 40 2.81 -14.39 13.98
N ILE A 41 3.84 -14.49 13.14
CA ILE A 41 5.11 -13.78 13.31
C ILE A 41 5.36 -12.89 12.09
N ALA A 42 5.77 -11.64 12.33
CA ALA A 42 6.25 -10.77 11.27
C ALA A 42 7.61 -11.27 10.76
N ILE A 43 7.65 -11.66 9.48
CA ILE A 43 8.87 -12.14 8.81
C ILE A 43 9.47 -11.08 7.88
N GLY A 44 8.72 -10.04 7.54
CA GLY A 44 9.20 -8.90 6.76
C GLY A 44 8.36 -7.66 6.99
N GLU A 45 9.00 -6.50 6.94
CA GLU A 45 8.44 -5.18 7.18
C GLU A 45 9.02 -4.21 6.15
N GLY A 46 8.23 -3.25 5.71
CA GLY A 46 8.66 -2.27 4.74
C GLY A 46 7.82 -1.02 4.81
N PHE A 47 8.43 0.09 4.41
CA PHE A 47 7.73 1.31 4.07
C PHE A 47 8.24 1.80 2.73
N ASN A 48 7.42 2.63 2.08
CA ASN A 48 7.76 3.21 0.79
C ASN A 48 8.97 4.13 0.93
N GLN A 49 10.03 3.87 0.17
CA GLN A 49 11.30 4.58 0.26
C GLN A 49 11.99 4.89 -1.09
N PRO A 50 11.27 5.14 -2.21
CA PRO A 50 11.89 5.30 -3.52
C PRO A 50 12.80 6.54 -3.63
N ILE A 51 12.53 7.62 -2.90
CA ILE A 51 13.31 8.86 -2.98
C ILE A 51 14.64 8.69 -2.23
N THR A 52 14.56 8.27 -0.97
CA THR A 52 15.69 8.09 -0.06
C THR A 52 16.61 6.97 -0.52
N SER A 53 16.06 5.86 -1.02
CA SER A 53 16.84 4.74 -1.54
C SER A 53 17.30 4.90 -3.00
N ARG A 54 16.72 5.86 -3.74
CA ARG A 54 16.93 6.04 -5.18
C ARG A 54 16.61 4.77 -5.99
N ASP A 55 15.70 3.95 -5.48
CA ASP A 55 15.23 2.71 -6.12
C ASP A 55 13.74 2.88 -6.46
N PRO A 56 13.37 2.98 -7.75
CA PRO A 56 11.97 3.15 -8.15
C PRO A 56 11.10 1.94 -7.79
N SER A 57 11.70 0.79 -7.46
CA SER A 57 10.99 -0.41 -7.00
C SER A 57 10.78 -0.46 -5.49
N ALA A 58 11.35 0.46 -4.70
CA ALA A 58 11.33 0.41 -3.24
C ALA A 58 9.99 0.85 -2.61
N HIS A 59 8.90 0.31 -3.13
CA HIS A 59 7.59 0.36 -2.50
C HIS A 59 7.55 -0.52 -1.25
N ALA A 60 6.64 -0.21 -0.32
CA ALA A 60 6.53 -0.90 0.96
C ALA A 60 6.42 -2.43 0.81
N GLU A 61 5.61 -2.89 -0.15
CA GLU A 61 5.39 -4.32 -0.41
C GLU A 61 6.67 -5.00 -0.90
N ILE A 62 7.43 -4.35 -1.79
CA ILE A 62 8.69 -4.89 -2.32
C ILE A 62 9.75 -4.96 -1.23
N VAL A 63 9.85 -3.93 -0.39
CA VAL A 63 10.78 -3.91 0.74
C VAL A 63 10.46 -5.03 1.73
N ALA A 64 9.17 -5.18 2.10
CA ALA A 64 8.74 -6.25 3.00
C ALA A 64 8.98 -7.65 2.42
N LEU A 65 8.70 -7.85 1.12
CA LEU A 65 8.97 -9.11 0.40
C LEU A 65 10.46 -9.46 0.40
N ARG A 66 11.34 -8.49 0.12
CA ARG A 66 12.80 -8.68 0.15
C ARG A 66 13.26 -9.11 1.55
N GLN A 67 12.76 -8.45 2.60
CA GLN A 67 13.11 -8.82 3.98
C GLN A 67 12.59 -10.22 4.34
N ALA A 68 11.33 -10.54 4.00
CA ALA A 68 10.75 -11.86 4.25
C ALA A 68 11.47 -12.99 3.53
N ALA A 69 11.85 -12.77 2.27
CA ALA A 69 12.60 -13.75 1.50
C ALA A 69 14.00 -13.98 2.08
N ALA A 70 14.67 -12.92 2.53
CA ALA A 70 15.95 -13.03 3.23
C ALA A 70 15.79 -13.75 4.58
N HIS A 71 14.74 -13.44 5.35
CA HIS A 71 14.46 -14.09 6.63
C HIS A 71 14.26 -15.61 6.47
N LEU A 72 13.51 -16.04 5.44
CA LEU A 72 13.24 -17.45 5.17
C LEU A 72 14.29 -18.14 4.28
N GLN A 73 15.29 -17.40 3.78
CA GLN A 73 16.25 -17.87 2.77
C GLN A 73 15.54 -18.53 1.56
N ASN A 74 14.39 -17.98 1.17
CA ASN A 74 13.54 -18.51 0.11
C ASN A 74 12.73 -17.40 -0.56
N TYR A 75 12.71 -17.36 -1.88
CA TYR A 75 11.92 -16.38 -2.62
C TYR A 75 10.40 -16.65 -2.58
N ARG A 76 9.99 -17.88 -2.22
CA ARG A 76 8.59 -18.26 -2.04
C ARG A 76 8.18 -18.17 -0.57
N LEU A 77 7.03 -17.55 -0.34
CA LEU A 77 6.45 -17.24 0.97
C LEU A 77 5.05 -17.87 1.12
N PRO A 78 4.87 -19.18 0.87
CA PRO A 78 3.55 -19.81 1.01
C PRO A 78 3.08 -19.75 2.47
N GLY A 79 1.77 -19.59 2.66
CA GLY A 79 1.16 -19.43 3.97
C GLY A 79 1.33 -18.05 4.59
N ALA A 80 2.05 -17.13 3.93
CA ALA A 80 2.20 -15.76 4.41
C ALA A 80 1.04 -14.87 3.98
N THR A 81 0.69 -13.93 4.87
CA THR A 81 -0.24 -12.84 4.63
C THR A 81 0.53 -11.52 4.55
N LEU A 82 0.25 -10.70 3.53
CA LEU A 82 0.76 -9.34 3.45
C LEU A 82 -0.33 -8.35 3.85
N TYR A 83 -0.01 -7.45 4.78
CA TYR A 83 -0.83 -6.30 5.16
C TYR A 83 -0.18 -5.02 4.62
N VAL A 84 -0.94 -4.14 3.96
CA VAL A 84 -0.43 -2.87 3.40
C VAL A 84 -1.45 -1.75 3.53
N THR A 85 -1.00 -0.52 3.80
CA THR A 85 -1.93 0.59 4.06
C THR A 85 -2.67 1.12 2.82
N LEU A 86 -2.13 0.88 1.62
CA LEU A 86 -2.67 1.32 0.34
C LEU A 86 -2.79 0.14 -0.63
N GLU A 87 -3.81 0.14 -1.49
CA GLU A 87 -3.99 -0.87 -2.53
C GLU A 87 -2.74 -1.00 -3.43
N PRO A 88 -2.17 -2.21 -3.58
CA PRO A 88 -0.98 -2.43 -4.40
C PRO A 88 -1.13 -2.06 -5.88
N CYS A 89 -0.06 -1.48 -6.44
CA CYS A 89 0.04 -1.22 -7.88
C CYS A 89 0.42 -2.48 -8.67
N THR A 90 0.44 -2.37 -10.02
CA THR A 90 0.78 -3.48 -10.93
C THR A 90 2.11 -4.17 -10.60
N MET A 91 3.16 -3.39 -10.29
CA MET A 91 4.48 -3.93 -9.92
C MET A 91 4.39 -4.80 -8.66
N CYS A 92 3.78 -4.26 -7.61
CA CYS A 92 3.65 -4.94 -6.34
C CYS A 92 2.80 -6.21 -6.48
N VAL A 93 1.67 -6.15 -7.21
CA VAL A 93 0.83 -7.33 -7.46
C VAL A 93 1.60 -8.44 -8.17
N GLY A 94 2.38 -8.12 -9.21
CA GLY A 94 3.24 -9.11 -9.86
C GLY A 94 4.23 -9.75 -8.90
N ALA A 95 4.83 -8.96 -8.01
CA ALA A 95 5.74 -9.46 -6.99
C ALA A 95 5.06 -10.40 -5.98
N LEU A 96 3.81 -10.11 -5.54
CA LEU A 96 3.04 -11.00 -4.67
C LEU A 96 2.80 -12.38 -5.31
N VAL A 97 2.44 -12.39 -6.59
CA VAL A 97 2.22 -13.61 -7.38
C VAL A 97 3.51 -14.43 -7.46
N HIS A 98 4.64 -13.79 -7.80
CA HIS A 98 5.94 -14.47 -7.86
C HIS A 98 6.41 -15.01 -6.51
N ALA A 99 6.16 -14.26 -5.43
CA ALA A 99 6.50 -14.66 -4.07
C ALA A 99 5.55 -15.70 -3.47
N ARG A 100 4.45 -16.06 -4.15
CA ARG A 100 3.46 -17.04 -3.66
C ARG A 100 2.79 -16.65 -2.35
N ILE A 101 2.60 -15.34 -2.13
CA ILE A 101 1.82 -14.83 -1.00
C ILE A 101 0.43 -15.45 -1.01
N THR A 102 -0.06 -15.91 0.13
CA THR A 102 -1.36 -16.60 0.21
C THR A 102 -2.51 -15.62 0.29
N ARG A 103 -2.36 -14.56 1.10
CA ARG A 103 -3.40 -13.57 1.36
C ARG A 103 -2.82 -12.16 1.34
N LEU A 104 -3.56 -11.22 0.76
CA LEU A 104 -3.32 -9.79 0.78
C LEU A 104 -4.44 -9.12 1.58
N VAL A 105 -4.09 -8.22 2.49
CA VAL A 105 -5.04 -7.36 3.18
C VAL A 105 -4.59 -5.91 3.01
N TYR A 106 -5.43 -5.05 2.46
CA TYR A 106 -5.07 -3.65 2.26
C TYR A 106 -6.04 -2.67 2.90
N GLY A 107 -5.50 -1.50 3.25
CA GLY A 107 -6.22 -0.45 3.96
C GLY A 107 -7.19 0.32 3.07
N THR A 108 -6.70 1.39 2.44
CA THR A 108 -7.50 2.20 1.51
C THR A 108 -7.26 1.80 0.05
N ALA A 109 -8.25 2.03 -0.81
CA ALA A 109 -8.14 1.81 -2.25
C ALA A 109 -7.20 2.85 -2.90
N GLU A 110 -6.64 2.52 -4.06
CA GLU A 110 -5.83 3.43 -4.89
C GLU A 110 -6.52 3.61 -6.26
N PRO A 111 -7.43 4.60 -6.40
CA PRO A 111 -8.26 4.74 -7.59
C PRO A 111 -7.50 4.98 -8.90
N LYS A 112 -6.25 5.44 -8.84
CA LYS A 112 -5.46 5.80 -10.03
C LYS A 112 -4.60 4.64 -10.50
N ALA A 113 -3.86 4.03 -9.59
CA ALA A 113 -2.85 3.02 -9.92
C ALA A 113 -3.12 1.62 -9.32
N GLY A 114 -4.15 1.48 -8.49
CA GLY A 114 -4.49 0.24 -7.80
C GLY A 114 -4.82 -0.89 -8.76
N ALA A 115 -4.12 -2.01 -8.62
CA ALA A 115 -4.20 -3.13 -9.54
C ALA A 115 -4.96 -4.35 -8.97
N VAL A 116 -5.55 -4.23 -7.77
CA VAL A 116 -6.27 -5.32 -7.10
C VAL A 116 -7.76 -5.23 -7.36
N THR A 117 -8.38 -4.09 -7.06
CA THR A 117 -9.80 -3.82 -7.29
C THR A 117 -10.06 -2.60 -8.16
N SER A 118 -9.18 -1.60 -8.14
CA SER A 118 -9.48 -0.28 -8.73
C SER A 118 -9.38 -0.24 -10.26
N ARG A 119 -8.27 -0.70 -10.85
CA ARG A 119 -8.05 -0.63 -12.30
C ARG A 119 -7.90 -2.00 -12.94
N ALA A 120 -6.74 -2.63 -12.74
CA ALA A 120 -6.32 -3.75 -13.57
C ALA A 120 -6.85 -5.12 -13.10
N ARG A 121 -7.30 -5.23 -11.84
CA ARG A 121 -7.83 -6.46 -11.23
C ARG A 121 -6.97 -7.69 -11.50
N LEU A 122 -5.65 -7.53 -11.44
CA LEU A 122 -4.69 -8.53 -11.93
C LEU A 122 -4.73 -9.84 -11.17
N LEU A 123 -5.13 -9.83 -9.89
CA LEU A 123 -5.29 -11.04 -9.09
C LEU A 123 -6.49 -11.91 -9.52
N ASP A 124 -7.43 -11.34 -10.29
CA ASP A 124 -8.57 -12.07 -10.85
C ASP A 124 -8.28 -12.65 -12.24
N ALA A 125 -7.14 -12.30 -12.86
CA ALA A 125 -6.81 -12.71 -14.22
C ALA A 125 -6.61 -14.24 -14.33
N ASP A 126 -7.01 -14.83 -15.45
CA ASP A 126 -6.92 -16.28 -15.69
C ASP A 126 -5.50 -16.78 -15.97
N TYR A 127 -4.62 -15.89 -16.45
CA TYR A 127 -3.23 -16.19 -16.77
C TYR A 127 -2.27 -16.09 -15.57
N VAL A 128 -2.71 -15.63 -14.39
CA VAL A 128 -1.84 -15.64 -13.20
C VAL A 128 -1.68 -17.05 -12.67
N ASN A 129 -0.43 -17.49 -12.51
CA ASN A 129 -0.09 -18.86 -12.10
C ASN A 129 -0.14 -19.10 -10.58
N HIS A 130 -0.65 -18.14 -9.81
CA HIS A 130 -0.82 -18.20 -8.35
C HIS A 130 -2.07 -17.40 -7.97
N ARG A 131 -2.95 -17.97 -7.15
CA ARG A 131 -4.11 -17.25 -6.62
C ARG A 131 -3.77 -16.66 -5.26
N VAL A 132 -3.81 -15.33 -5.17
CA VAL A 132 -3.69 -14.59 -3.91
C VAL A 132 -5.12 -14.21 -3.48
N SER A 133 -5.58 -14.64 -2.31
CA SER A 133 -6.84 -14.12 -1.75
C SER A 133 -6.63 -12.69 -1.28
N TYR A 134 -7.62 -11.81 -1.45
CA TYR A 134 -7.47 -10.42 -1.03
C TYR A 134 -8.69 -9.88 -0.30
N GLU A 135 -8.44 -8.95 0.62
CA GLU A 135 -9.46 -8.18 1.33
C GLU A 135 -9.01 -6.72 1.40
N GLY A 136 -9.88 -5.81 0.99
CA GLY A 136 -9.65 -4.37 1.05
C GLY A 136 -10.53 -3.70 2.09
N GLY A 137 -10.14 -2.51 2.53
CA GLY A 137 -10.96 -1.67 3.39
C GLY A 137 -10.65 -1.75 4.88
N LEU A 138 -9.65 -2.56 5.29
CA LEU A 138 -9.32 -2.72 6.70
C LEU A 138 -8.65 -1.45 7.24
N MET A 139 -9.28 -0.75 8.18
CA MET A 139 -8.76 0.53 8.68
C MET A 139 -8.59 1.59 7.57
N ALA A 140 -9.44 1.53 6.53
CA ALA A 140 -9.36 2.42 5.37
C ALA A 140 -9.39 3.91 5.74
N ALA A 141 -10.22 4.31 6.72
CA ALA A 141 -10.32 5.70 7.14
C ALA A 141 -9.00 6.23 7.73
N GLU A 142 -8.32 5.42 8.55
CA GLU A 142 -7.03 5.79 9.15
C GLU A 142 -5.93 5.84 8.08
N CYS A 143 -5.88 4.85 7.19
CA CYS A 143 -4.91 4.82 6.08
C CYS A 143 -5.11 5.99 5.11
N GLN A 144 -6.36 6.29 4.74
CA GLN A 144 -6.71 7.40 3.87
C GLN A 144 -6.39 8.75 4.53
N HIS A 145 -6.67 8.89 5.83
CA HIS A 145 -6.39 10.11 6.56
C HIS A 145 -4.89 10.44 6.53
N GLN A 146 -4.03 9.45 6.80
CA GLN A 146 -2.58 9.64 6.77
C GLN A 146 -2.09 10.06 5.37
N LEU A 147 -2.55 9.38 4.32
CA LEU A 147 -2.17 9.68 2.94
C LEU A 147 -2.62 11.10 2.53
N SER A 148 -3.89 11.44 2.79
CA SER A 148 -4.45 12.75 2.47
C SER A 148 -3.75 13.88 3.24
N HIS A 149 -3.46 13.66 4.53
CA HIS A 149 -2.76 14.60 5.38
C HIS A 149 -1.35 14.89 4.84
N PHE A 150 -0.59 13.86 4.48
CA PHE A 150 0.74 14.02 3.90
C PHE A 150 0.73 14.91 2.65
N PHE A 151 -0.14 14.61 1.68
CA PHE A 151 -0.22 15.42 0.46
C PHE A 151 -0.72 16.85 0.72
N GLN A 152 -1.62 17.05 1.69
CA GLN A 152 -2.05 18.39 2.09
C GLN A 152 -0.87 19.20 2.64
N GLN A 153 -0.05 18.63 3.52
CA GLN A 153 1.13 19.29 4.06
C GLN A 153 2.15 19.62 2.96
N ARG A 154 2.36 18.71 2.00
CA ARG A 154 3.25 18.96 0.85
C ARG A 154 2.80 20.15 0.00
N ARG A 155 1.50 20.24 -0.34
CA ARG A 155 0.95 21.38 -1.08
C ARG A 155 1.16 22.71 -0.34
N LEU A 156 0.97 22.72 0.98
CA LEU A 156 1.20 23.91 1.81
C LEU A 156 2.67 24.33 1.80
N GLN A 157 3.59 23.39 1.98
CA GLN A 157 5.03 23.63 1.94
C GLN A 157 5.47 24.18 0.57
N HIS A 158 4.94 23.63 -0.52
CA HIS A 158 5.27 24.10 -1.87
C HIS A 158 4.79 25.54 -2.11
N LYS A 159 3.56 25.87 -1.70
CA LYS A 159 3.03 27.24 -1.79
C LYS A 159 3.87 28.24 -1.00
N GLN A 160 4.34 27.87 0.19
CA GLN A 160 5.22 28.69 1.01
C GLN A 160 6.60 28.88 0.36
N ALA A 161 7.21 27.80 -0.15
CA ALA A 161 8.51 27.85 -0.81
C ALA A 161 8.50 28.74 -2.08
N ARG A 162 7.43 28.67 -2.87
CA ARG A 162 7.21 29.56 -4.03
C ARG A 162 7.06 31.02 -3.62
N GLY A 163 6.32 31.29 -2.55
CA GLY A 163 6.18 32.65 -1.99
C GLY A 163 7.49 33.21 -1.42
N ALA A 164 8.39 32.34 -0.97
CA ALA A 164 9.69 32.69 -0.39
C ALA A 164 10.86 32.72 -1.41
N GLY A 165 10.62 32.38 -2.68
CA GLY A 165 11.67 32.35 -3.72
C GLY A 165 12.70 31.22 -3.55
N THR A 166 12.40 30.18 -2.76
CA THR A 166 13.31 29.05 -2.49
C THR A 166 12.87 27.78 -3.21
N THR A 167 13.79 27.08 -3.89
CA THR A 167 13.56 25.78 -4.51
C THR A 167 13.79 24.65 -3.49
N ASN A 168 12.76 23.86 -3.18
CA ASN A 168 12.88 22.71 -2.27
C ASN A 168 12.90 21.40 -3.08
N GLN A 169 14.09 20.82 -3.26
CA GLN A 169 14.31 19.59 -4.04
C GLN A 169 13.53 18.37 -3.50
N GLY A 170 13.27 18.30 -2.18
CA GLY A 170 12.52 17.20 -1.57
C GLY A 170 11.02 17.23 -1.88
N ILE A 171 10.47 18.40 -2.22
CA ILE A 171 9.06 18.56 -2.63
C ILE A 171 8.89 18.08 -4.08
N ILE A 172 9.82 18.45 -4.96
CA ILE A 172 9.80 18.10 -6.39
C ILE A 172 9.82 16.58 -6.62
N ALA A 173 10.62 15.83 -5.86
CA ALA A 173 10.74 14.38 -6.04
C ALA A 173 9.44 13.62 -5.69
N VAL A 174 8.71 14.08 -4.65
CA VAL A 174 7.40 13.50 -4.28
C VAL A 174 6.33 13.87 -5.30
N GLU A 175 6.31 15.12 -5.76
CA GLU A 175 5.38 15.63 -6.79
C GLU A 175 5.55 14.93 -8.14
N GLN A 176 6.77 14.52 -8.51
CA GLN A 176 7.02 13.73 -9.72
C GLN A 176 6.58 12.25 -9.59
N SER A 177 6.50 11.74 -8.36
CA SER A 177 6.05 10.36 -8.09
C SER A 177 4.52 10.21 -8.03
N PHE A 178 3.79 11.32 -7.82
CA PHE A 178 2.32 11.37 -7.81
C PHE A 178 1.86 12.62 -8.59
N ASP A 179 1.46 12.42 -9.84
CA ASP A 179 1.04 13.45 -10.82
C ASP A 179 0.20 14.60 -10.20
N GLU A 180 0.80 15.79 -10.08
CA GLU A 180 0.24 16.98 -9.41
C GLU A 180 -1.10 17.46 -9.97
N LYS A 181 -1.42 17.15 -11.24
CA LYS A 181 -2.69 17.56 -11.87
C LYS A 181 -3.94 16.89 -11.29
N GLN A 182 -3.79 15.86 -10.45
CA GLN A 182 -4.88 14.96 -10.12
C GLN A 182 -5.48 15.17 -8.72
N LEU A 183 -5.22 16.30 -8.06
CA LEU A 183 -5.79 16.67 -6.76
C LEU A 183 -6.67 17.93 -6.83
N GLU A 184 -6.76 18.58 -7.99
CA GLU A 184 -7.61 19.76 -8.20
C GLU A 184 -9.07 19.40 -8.51
N ASP A 185 -9.36 18.17 -8.99
CA ASP A 185 -10.68 17.79 -9.51
C ASP A 185 -11.55 16.90 -8.60
N ASP A 186 -10.99 16.28 -7.57
CA ASP A 186 -11.69 15.23 -6.85
C ASP A 186 -12.39 15.74 -5.58
N GLY A 187 -13.51 16.44 -5.80
CA GLY A 187 -14.63 16.39 -4.88
C GLY A 187 -15.16 14.95 -4.79
N LEU A 188 -14.51 14.10 -3.98
CA LEU A 188 -14.85 12.68 -3.87
C LEU A 188 -16.27 12.52 -3.28
N PRO A 189 -17.17 11.77 -3.95
CA PRO A 189 -18.53 11.54 -3.47
C PRO A 189 -18.53 10.69 -2.19
N GLY A 190 -19.52 10.97 -1.35
CA GLY A 190 -19.65 10.41 -0.01
C GLY A 190 -19.68 8.89 0.04
N ILE A 191 -19.11 8.37 1.12
CA ILE A 191 -19.25 7.01 1.63
C ILE A 191 -20.69 6.48 1.50
N GLY A 192 -20.95 5.68 0.45
CA GLY A 192 -22.24 5.07 0.21
C GLY A 192 -22.09 3.78 -0.60
N GLU A 193 -22.39 2.66 0.06
CA GLU A 193 -22.67 1.34 -0.53
C GLU A 193 -21.51 0.55 -1.16
N PHE A 194 -20.63 -0.01 -0.33
CA PHE A 194 -19.97 -1.28 -0.64
C PHE A 194 -20.54 -2.39 0.24
N GLY A 195 -21.56 -3.06 -0.29
CA GLY A 195 -22.16 -4.22 0.36
C GLY A 195 -23.32 -4.78 -0.45
N LYS A 196 -23.02 -5.72 -1.35
CA LYS A 196 -23.76 -6.98 -1.52
C LYS A 196 -23.13 -7.85 -2.62
N ASN A 197 -22.90 -9.11 -2.24
CA ASN A 197 -22.66 -10.25 -3.12
C ASN A 197 -23.58 -10.25 -4.34
N THR A 198 -23.03 -10.49 -5.51
CA THR A 198 -23.78 -11.03 -6.65
C THR A 198 -23.22 -12.42 -6.97
N PRO A 199 -24.01 -13.49 -6.90
CA PRO A 199 -23.56 -14.82 -7.30
C PRO A 199 -23.46 -14.89 -8.81
N LEU A 200 -22.38 -15.51 -9.30
CA LEU A 200 -22.16 -15.78 -10.72
C LEU A 200 -23.22 -16.77 -11.22
N LYS A 201 -23.86 -16.44 -12.35
CA LYS A 201 -24.50 -17.39 -13.26
C LYS A 201 -23.55 -17.69 -14.40
#